data_AF-A0A353NYY7-F1
#
_entry.id   AF-A0A353NYY7-F1
#
_cell.length_a   1.000
_cell.length_b   1.000
_cell.length_c   1.000
_cell.angle_alpha   90.00
_cell.angle_beta   90.00
_cell.angle_gamma   90.00
#
_symmetry.space_group_name_H-M   'P 1'
#
loop_
_entity.id
_entity.type
_entity.pdbx_description
1 polymer ?
#
loop_
_entity_poly.entity_id
_entity_poly.type
_entity_poly.pdbx_seq_one_letter_code
_entity_poly.pdbx_strand_id
1 'polypeptide(L)'
;MQLTVRDVARLFVVSEKTVYRWIDQQSLPGYRVNNQYRFNRAELLEWAMAHRINVSTELFREPDSANAPLINLGRALQSGGIYYRIEGNDKPSSLRSVVKIMHLPPEIDREFLLNVLLAREEIASTGIGDGIAIPHVRNPIVLQVPEPTVSLCFLEKPIDFKAMDGKPVYCLFTIISPTVRAHLHLLSRLSFSLRDAELKKAIETQAMREEIFSHIARVEDELGNQKTTSLVRQEN
;
A
#
# COMPACT_ATOMS: atom_id res chain seq x y z
N MET A 1 -13.40 1.57 -8.22
CA MET A 1 -14.75 1.58 -7.61
C MET A 1 -14.80 2.72 -6.60
N GLN A 2 -15.78 3.61 -6.70
CA GLN A 2 -15.89 4.76 -5.80
C GLN A 2 -16.77 4.39 -4.60
N LEU A 3 -16.26 4.60 -3.38
CA LEU A 3 -16.96 4.24 -2.14
C LEU A 3 -17.85 5.39 -1.66
N THR A 4 -18.93 5.07 -0.96
CA THR A 4 -19.80 6.05 -0.26
C THR A 4 -19.28 6.34 1.14
N VAL A 5 -19.82 7.38 1.80
CA VAL A 5 -19.59 7.65 3.23
C VAL A 5 -19.96 6.43 4.09
N ARG A 6 -21.08 5.77 3.78
CA ARG A 6 -21.55 4.56 4.48
C ARG A 6 -20.56 3.40 4.36
N ASP A 7 -19.95 3.24 3.18
CA ASP A 7 -18.92 2.22 2.98
C ASP A 7 -17.68 2.54 3.83
N VAL A 8 -17.20 3.78 3.81
CA VAL A 8 -16.04 4.21 4.62
C VAL A 8 -16.28 3.99 6.12
N ALA A 9 -17.46 4.37 6.61
CA ALA A 9 -17.84 4.19 8.01
C ALA A 9 -17.74 2.71 8.44
N ARG A 10 -18.25 1.79 7.60
CA ARG A 10 -18.14 0.35 7.83
C ARG A 10 -16.69 -0.13 7.82
N LEU A 11 -15.94 0.28 6.80
CA LEU A 11 -14.56 -0.18 6.57
C LEU A 11 -13.60 0.24 7.68
N PHE A 12 -13.76 1.44 8.22
CA PHE A 12 -12.96 1.96 9.34
C PHE A 12 -13.58 1.69 10.70
N VAL A 13 -14.72 1.00 10.76
CA VAL A 13 -15.43 0.67 12.01
C VAL A 13 -15.74 1.92 12.84
N VAL A 14 -16.28 2.95 12.18
CA VAL A 14 -16.67 4.23 12.79
C VAL A 14 -18.07 4.66 12.35
N SER A 15 -18.63 5.69 12.99
CA SER A 15 -19.91 6.28 12.57
C SER A 15 -19.77 7.14 11.31
N GLU A 16 -20.84 7.27 10.51
CA GLU A 16 -20.86 8.23 9.39
C GLU A 16 -20.60 9.67 9.85
N LYS A 17 -21.04 10.03 11.06
CA LYS A 17 -20.75 11.34 11.68
C LYS A 17 -19.25 11.55 11.86
N THR A 18 -18.51 10.51 12.23
CA THR A 18 -17.04 10.55 12.31
C THR A 18 -16.43 10.79 10.94
N VAL A 19 -16.95 10.12 9.90
CA VAL A 19 -16.49 10.29 8.52
C VAL A 19 -16.72 11.72 8.03
N TYR A 20 -17.93 12.27 8.21
CA TYR A 20 -18.21 13.68 7.88
C TYR A 20 -17.30 14.65 8.62
N ARG A 21 -17.05 14.43 9.93
CA ARG A 21 -16.11 15.25 10.69
C ARG A 21 -14.71 15.26 10.08
N TRP A 22 -14.21 14.11 9.61
CA TRP A 22 -12.90 14.05 8.95
C TRP A 22 -12.88 14.74 7.58
N ILE A 23 -13.99 14.68 6.83
CA ILE A 23 -14.13 15.42 5.58
C ILE A 23 -14.12 16.94 5.84
N ASP A 24 -14.87 17.41 6.84
CA ASP A 24 -14.98 18.82 7.19
C ASP A 24 -13.63 19.40 7.67
N GLN A 25 -12.80 18.56 8.30
CA GLN A 25 -11.44 18.88 8.70
C GLN A 25 -10.42 18.77 7.55
N GLN A 26 -10.86 18.46 6.33
CA GLN A 26 -10.03 18.21 5.15
C GLN A 26 -8.94 17.14 5.37
N SER A 27 -9.14 16.23 6.33
CA SER A 27 -8.17 15.18 6.61
C SER A 27 -8.40 13.97 5.72
N LEU A 28 -9.65 13.56 5.50
CA LEU A 28 -10.01 12.37 4.72
C LEU A 28 -10.07 12.67 3.21
N PRO A 29 -9.28 11.98 2.35
CA PRO A 29 -9.28 12.22 0.90
C PRO A 29 -10.59 11.76 0.26
N GLY A 30 -11.39 12.71 -0.22
CA GLY A 30 -12.66 12.44 -0.91
C GLY A 30 -13.03 13.56 -1.88
N TYR A 31 -13.89 13.24 -2.84
CA TYR A 31 -14.38 14.17 -3.85
C TYR A 31 -15.89 14.06 -4.01
N ARG A 32 -16.52 15.05 -4.65
CA ARG A 32 -17.98 15.07 -4.86
C ARG A 32 -18.32 14.66 -6.28
N VAL A 33 -19.28 13.74 -6.42
CA VAL A 33 -19.92 13.37 -7.70
C VAL A 33 -21.42 13.47 -7.48
N ASN A 34 -22.11 14.28 -8.30
CA ASN A 34 -23.55 14.52 -8.17
C ASN A 34 -23.97 14.88 -6.74
N ASN A 35 -23.23 15.78 -6.11
CA ASN A 35 -23.41 16.25 -4.73
C ASN A 35 -23.29 15.17 -3.63
N GLN A 36 -22.75 14.00 -3.96
CA GLN A 36 -22.45 12.93 -3.00
C GLN A 36 -20.95 12.74 -2.87
N TYR A 37 -20.46 12.53 -1.64
CA TYR A 37 -19.06 12.21 -1.42
C TYR A 37 -18.71 10.81 -1.92
N ARG A 38 -17.57 10.73 -2.59
CA ARG A 38 -16.99 9.55 -3.21
C ARG A 38 -15.52 9.45 -2.82
N PHE A 39 -15.08 8.21 -2.59
CA PHE A 39 -13.73 7.94 -2.11
C PHE A 39 -13.03 6.90 -2.98
N ASN A 40 -11.73 7.07 -3.20
CA ASN A 40 -10.89 6.04 -3.80
C ASN A 40 -10.40 5.10 -2.68
N ARG A 41 -10.49 3.79 -2.90
CA ARG A 41 -10.10 2.79 -1.90
C ARG A 41 -8.59 2.79 -1.59
N ALA A 42 -7.73 3.03 -2.58
CA ALA A 42 -6.28 3.10 -2.36
C ALA A 42 -5.92 4.31 -1.49
N GLU A 43 -6.44 5.49 -1.85
CA GLU A 43 -6.23 6.72 -1.06
C GLU A 43 -6.74 6.59 0.38
N LEU A 44 -7.87 5.90 0.59
CA LEU A 44 -8.37 5.60 1.94
C LEU A 44 -7.45 4.65 2.73
N LEU A 45 -6.89 3.64 2.07
CA LEU A 45 -5.93 2.71 2.69
C LEU A 45 -4.68 3.45 3.16
N GLU A 46 -4.08 4.24 2.28
CA GLU A 46 -2.92 5.07 2.59
C GLU A 46 -3.22 6.04 3.73
N TRP A 47 -4.36 6.73 3.66
CA TRP A 47 -4.80 7.64 4.70
C TRP A 47 -4.94 6.93 6.05
N ALA A 48 -5.58 5.75 6.07
CA ALA A 48 -5.74 4.97 7.29
C ALA A 48 -4.40 4.51 7.86
N MET A 49 -3.44 4.14 7.00
CA MET A 49 -2.07 3.79 7.41
C MET A 49 -1.36 4.97 8.05
N ALA A 50 -1.38 6.14 7.38
CA ALA A 50 -0.77 7.35 7.89
C ALA A 50 -1.36 7.76 9.25
N HIS A 51 -2.70 7.72 9.37
CA HIS A 51 -3.41 8.14 10.58
C HIS A 51 -3.53 7.04 11.64
N ARG A 52 -2.91 5.87 11.43
CA ARG A 52 -2.96 4.70 12.31
C ARG A 52 -4.39 4.30 12.67
N ILE A 53 -5.31 4.45 11.73
CA ILE A 53 -6.72 4.07 11.88
C ILE A 53 -6.83 2.57 11.72
N ASN A 54 -7.51 1.93 12.66
CA ASN A 54 -7.85 0.52 12.53
C ASN A 54 -8.84 0.33 11.38
N VAL A 55 -8.52 -0.65 10.55
CA VAL A 55 -9.31 -0.99 9.38
C VAL A 55 -9.84 -2.40 9.56
N SER A 56 -11.13 -2.59 9.27
CA SER A 56 -11.80 -3.89 9.29
C SER A 56 -11.15 -4.87 8.31
N THR A 57 -11.16 -6.15 8.68
CA THR A 57 -10.77 -7.23 7.76
C THR A 57 -11.69 -7.34 6.54
N GLU A 58 -12.89 -6.75 6.60
CA GLU A 58 -13.80 -6.60 5.46
C GLU A 58 -13.20 -5.69 4.37
N LEU A 59 -12.34 -4.72 4.70
CA LEU A 59 -11.61 -3.97 3.65
C LEU A 59 -10.70 -4.91 2.85
N PHE A 60 -10.24 -5.99 3.48
CA PHE A 60 -9.38 -7.02 2.90
C PHE A 60 -10.19 -8.13 2.20
N ARG A 61 -11.53 -8.06 2.25
CA ARG A 61 -12.45 -8.93 1.50
C ARG A 61 -12.75 -8.28 0.16
N GLU A 62 -12.40 -8.96 -0.91
CA GLU A 62 -12.79 -8.58 -2.25
C GLU A 62 -14.08 -9.31 -2.63
N PRO A 63 -15.00 -8.69 -3.38
CA PRO A 63 -16.06 -9.43 -4.02
C PRO A 63 -15.43 -10.44 -4.98
N ASP A 64 -15.87 -11.70 -4.91
CA ASP A 64 -15.47 -12.80 -5.77
C ASP A 64 -15.89 -12.52 -7.22
N SER A 65 -15.12 -11.68 -7.92
CA SER A 65 -15.32 -11.43 -9.35
C SER A 65 -13.96 -11.46 -10.03
N ALA A 66 -13.41 -12.67 -10.17
CA ALA A 66 -12.49 -13.15 -11.22
C ALA A 66 -11.68 -14.35 -10.70
N ASN A 67 -11.61 -15.41 -11.49
CA ASN A 67 -10.94 -16.69 -11.20
C ASN A 67 -9.39 -16.63 -11.12
N ALA A 68 -8.78 -15.45 -10.94
CA ALA A 68 -7.33 -15.32 -10.84
C ALA A 68 -6.90 -15.45 -9.35
N PRO A 69 -5.97 -16.35 -9.02
CA PRO A 69 -5.47 -16.47 -7.65
C PRO A 69 -4.74 -15.18 -7.25
N LEU A 70 -5.16 -14.58 -6.14
CA LEU A 70 -4.42 -13.49 -5.51
C LEU A 70 -3.17 -14.06 -4.86
N ILE A 71 -2.03 -13.41 -5.10
CA ILE A 71 -0.78 -13.79 -4.43
C ILE A 71 -0.65 -13.08 -3.08
N ASN A 72 0.02 -13.74 -2.15
CA ASN A 72 0.29 -13.20 -0.82
C ASN A 72 1.44 -12.17 -0.85
N LEU A 73 1.61 -11.39 0.23
CA LEU A 73 2.62 -10.32 0.26
C LEU A 73 4.04 -10.87 0.12
N GLY A 74 4.34 -12.01 0.76
CA GLY A 74 5.65 -12.65 0.70
C GLY A 74 6.05 -13.02 -0.73
N ARG A 75 5.14 -13.60 -1.52
CA ARG A 75 5.38 -13.94 -2.92
C ARG A 75 5.55 -12.70 -3.78
N ALA A 76 4.72 -11.67 -3.58
CA ALA A 76 4.86 -10.41 -4.31
C ALA A 76 6.21 -9.74 -4.01
N LEU A 77 6.67 -9.78 -2.76
CA LEU A 77 7.98 -9.30 -2.35
C LEU A 77 9.13 -10.15 -2.90
N GLN A 78 8.93 -11.46 -3.00
CA GLN A 78 9.91 -12.35 -3.62
C GLN A 78 10.10 -12.03 -5.12
N SER A 79 9.01 -11.81 -5.86
CA SER A 79 9.06 -11.40 -7.27
C SER A 79 9.66 -10.00 -7.45
N GLY A 80 9.29 -9.06 -6.57
CA GLY A 80 9.73 -7.67 -6.68
C GLY A 80 11.11 -7.37 -6.07
N GLY A 81 11.59 -8.15 -5.11
CA GLY A 81 12.92 -8.06 -4.52
C GLY A 81 13.06 -7.13 -3.30
N ILE A 82 14.15 -7.33 -2.56
CA ILE A 82 14.63 -6.43 -1.49
C ILE A 82 15.99 -5.85 -1.92
N TYR A 83 16.10 -4.53 -1.91
CA TYR A 83 17.27 -3.78 -2.35
C TYR A 83 17.71 -2.78 -1.29
N TYR A 84 19.02 -2.60 -1.18
CA TYR A 84 19.65 -1.72 -0.21
C TYR A 84 20.45 -0.64 -0.94
N ARG A 85 20.73 0.46 -0.23
CA ARG A 85 21.61 1.53 -0.71
C ARG A 85 21.11 2.18 -2.01
N ILE A 86 19.80 2.37 -2.11
CA ILE A 86 19.20 3.03 -3.27
C ILE A 86 19.56 4.52 -3.24
N GLU A 87 20.24 4.98 -4.29
CA GLU A 87 20.70 6.36 -4.42
C GLU A 87 19.54 7.33 -4.72
N GLY A 88 19.67 8.56 -4.23
CA GLY A 88 18.73 9.65 -4.45
C GLY A 88 18.75 10.62 -3.27
N ASN A 89 18.50 11.91 -3.54
CA ASN A 89 18.49 12.96 -2.51
C ASN A 89 17.12 13.65 -2.40
N ASP A 90 16.18 13.30 -3.28
CA ASP A 90 14.82 13.83 -3.34
C ASP A 90 13.88 12.77 -3.93
N LYS A 91 12.55 13.02 -3.88
CA LYS A 91 11.56 12.06 -4.40
C LYS A 91 11.83 11.67 -5.86
N PRO A 92 12.06 12.61 -6.80
CA PRO A 92 12.29 12.24 -8.20
C PRO A 92 13.53 11.38 -8.43
N SER A 93 14.66 11.71 -7.81
CA SER A 93 15.89 10.92 -7.96
C SER A 93 15.78 9.55 -7.30
N SER A 94 15.19 9.44 -6.12
CA SER A 94 14.99 8.15 -5.45
C SER A 94 14.03 7.24 -6.22
N LEU A 95 12.90 7.77 -6.72
CA LEU A 95 11.96 6.98 -7.52
C LEU A 95 12.56 6.54 -8.86
N ARG A 96 13.39 7.38 -9.49
CA ARG A 96 14.14 6.99 -10.70
C ARG A 96 15.09 5.82 -10.42
N SER A 97 15.83 5.87 -9.31
CA SER A 97 16.72 4.79 -8.91
C SER A 97 15.96 3.48 -8.62
N VAL A 98 14.80 3.57 -7.95
CA VAL A 98 13.91 2.41 -7.74
C VAL A 98 13.47 1.81 -9.08
N VAL A 99 12.89 2.61 -9.98
CA VAL A 99 12.40 2.10 -11.28
C VAL A 99 13.52 1.47 -12.11
N LYS A 100 14.76 2.00 -12.00
CA LYS A 100 15.93 1.44 -12.68
C LYS A 100 16.28 0.02 -12.22
N ILE A 101 16.14 -0.28 -10.92
CA ILE A 101 16.54 -1.57 -10.33
C ILE A 101 15.42 -2.61 -10.31
N MET A 102 14.17 -2.19 -10.49
CA MET A 102 13.03 -3.10 -10.45
C MET A 102 13.09 -4.14 -11.56
N HIS A 103 12.72 -5.38 -11.21
CA HIS A 103 12.48 -6.45 -12.18
C HIS A 103 11.17 -6.17 -12.94
N LEU A 104 11.30 -5.47 -14.08
CA LEU A 104 10.19 -5.14 -14.95
C LEU A 104 10.35 -5.87 -16.29
N PRO A 105 9.24 -6.28 -16.94
CA PRO A 105 9.28 -6.76 -18.32
C PRO A 105 9.96 -5.74 -19.24
N PRO A 106 10.72 -6.18 -20.26
CA PRO A 106 11.43 -5.29 -21.16
C PRO A 106 10.51 -4.35 -21.95
N GLU A 107 9.23 -4.70 -22.10
CA GLU A 107 8.21 -3.91 -22.78
C GLU A 107 7.69 -2.73 -21.94
N ILE A 108 7.96 -2.70 -20.63
CA ILE A 108 7.56 -1.59 -19.76
C ILE A 108 8.51 -0.41 -19.96
N ASP A 109 7.96 0.70 -20.46
CA ASP A 109 8.66 1.99 -20.48
C ASP A 109 8.87 2.50 -19.05
N ARG A 110 10.14 2.49 -18.63
CA ARG A 110 10.59 2.94 -17.31
C ARG A 110 10.38 4.44 -17.10
N GLU A 111 10.58 5.27 -18.12
CA GLU A 111 10.36 6.71 -17.98
C GLU A 111 8.87 7.01 -17.86
N PHE A 112 8.04 6.31 -18.62
CA PHE A 112 6.59 6.38 -18.44
C PHE A 112 6.17 5.97 -17.04
N LEU A 113 6.66 4.82 -16.53
CA LEU A 113 6.36 4.37 -15.17
C LEU A 113 6.79 5.41 -14.12
N LEU A 114 8.01 5.95 -14.23
CA LEU A 114 8.50 6.99 -13.34
C LEU A 114 7.57 8.22 -13.35
N ASN A 115 7.16 8.68 -14.54
CA ASN A 115 6.26 9.82 -14.66
C ASN A 115 4.89 9.56 -14.01
N VAL A 116 4.34 8.35 -14.15
CA VAL A 116 3.06 7.98 -13.50
C VAL A 116 3.20 7.92 -11.98
N LEU A 117 4.32 7.40 -11.46
CA LEU A 117 4.61 7.40 -10.03
C LEU A 117 4.75 8.82 -9.48
N LEU A 118 5.49 9.69 -10.18
CA LEU A 118 5.68 11.09 -9.78
C LEU A 118 4.36 11.87 -9.82
N ALA A 119 3.57 11.69 -10.88
CA ALA A 119 2.25 12.31 -10.98
C ALA A 119 1.32 11.87 -9.84
N ARG A 120 1.39 10.61 -9.41
CA ARG A 120 0.63 10.13 -8.25
C ARG A 120 1.12 10.77 -6.95
N GLU A 121 2.43 10.86 -6.77
CA GLU A 121 3.08 11.39 -5.57
C GLU A 121 2.87 12.91 -5.42
N GLU A 122 2.72 13.64 -6.53
CA GLU A 122 2.42 15.07 -6.53
C GLU A 122 1.00 15.40 -6.06
N ILE A 123 0.02 14.51 -6.33
CA ILE A 123 -1.36 14.68 -5.85
C ILE A 123 -1.42 14.66 -4.32
N ALA A 124 -0.75 13.67 -3.72
CA ALA A 124 -0.65 13.51 -2.27
C ALA A 124 0.50 12.55 -1.96
N SER A 125 1.23 12.82 -0.88
CA SER A 125 2.33 11.97 -0.45
C SER A 125 1.85 10.54 -0.18
N THR A 126 2.60 9.55 -0.67
CA THR A 126 2.44 8.14 -0.29
C THR A 126 3.29 7.75 0.92
N GLY A 127 3.89 8.75 1.59
CA GLY A 127 4.59 8.61 2.87
C GLY A 127 3.60 8.37 4.01
N ILE A 128 3.62 7.16 4.56
CA ILE A 128 2.69 6.72 5.62
C ILE A 128 3.22 7.02 7.04
N GLY A 129 4.42 7.58 7.14
CA GLY A 129 5.11 7.84 8.42
C GLY A 129 6.03 6.70 8.85
N ASP A 130 6.67 6.89 10.00
CA ASP A 130 7.68 5.99 10.58
C ASP A 130 8.84 5.67 9.60
N GLY A 131 9.14 6.64 8.72
CA GLY A 131 10.20 6.55 7.72
C GLY A 131 9.88 5.65 6.53
N ILE A 132 8.59 5.31 6.32
CA ILE A 132 8.12 4.42 5.25
C ILE A 132 7.26 5.21 4.25
N ALA A 133 7.45 4.95 2.95
CA ALA A 133 6.50 5.32 1.91
C ALA A 133 6.13 4.11 1.04
N ILE A 134 4.99 4.21 0.35
CA ILE A 134 4.47 3.15 -0.51
C ILE A 134 4.22 3.69 -1.91
N PRO A 135 5.25 3.98 -2.72
CA PRO A 135 5.05 4.48 -4.07
C PRO A 135 4.28 3.47 -4.93
N HIS A 136 3.23 3.93 -5.59
CA HIS A 136 2.44 3.10 -6.50
C HIS A 136 1.68 3.96 -7.49
N VAL A 137 1.08 3.34 -8.50
CA VAL A 137 0.27 4.05 -9.50
C VAL A 137 -1.19 4.11 -9.05
N ARG A 138 -1.87 5.25 -9.30
CA ARG A 138 -3.30 5.40 -8.96
C ARG A 138 -4.19 4.40 -9.70
N ASN A 139 -3.82 4.09 -10.94
CA ASN A 139 -4.51 3.14 -11.80
C ASN A 139 -3.54 2.07 -12.33
N PRO A 140 -3.53 0.86 -11.74
CA PRO A 140 -2.60 -0.21 -12.09
C PRO A 140 -2.80 -0.77 -13.51
N ILE A 141 -3.99 -0.63 -14.09
CA ILE A 141 -4.34 -1.17 -15.42
C ILE A 141 -3.45 -0.58 -16.54
N VAL A 142 -2.81 0.56 -16.27
CA VAL A 142 -1.91 1.23 -17.21
C VAL A 142 -0.60 0.45 -17.39
N LEU A 143 -0.26 -0.48 -16.47
CA LEU A 143 0.96 -1.28 -16.51
C LEU A 143 0.65 -2.72 -16.90
N GLN A 144 1.15 -3.16 -18.06
CA GLN A 144 1.00 -4.53 -18.54
C GLN A 144 2.08 -5.43 -17.94
N VAL A 145 1.92 -5.81 -16.67
CA VAL A 145 2.81 -6.75 -15.98
C VAL A 145 2.16 -8.14 -15.86
N PRO A 146 2.94 -9.24 -15.87
CA PRO A 146 2.38 -10.59 -15.82
C PRO A 146 1.82 -10.95 -14.44
N GLU A 147 2.42 -10.45 -13.37
CA GLU A 147 2.02 -10.69 -11.99
C GLU A 147 2.25 -9.44 -11.13
N PRO A 148 1.55 -9.30 -10.00
CA PRO A 148 1.79 -8.18 -9.11
C PRO A 148 3.08 -8.38 -8.30
N THR A 149 3.79 -7.28 -8.03
CA THR A 149 5.08 -7.27 -7.34
C THR A 149 5.13 -6.19 -6.28
N VAL A 150 5.93 -6.43 -5.25
CA VAL A 150 6.31 -5.44 -4.23
C VAL A 150 7.82 -5.39 -4.18
N SER A 151 8.42 -4.22 -4.37
CA SER A 151 9.85 -4.02 -4.18
C SER A 151 10.09 -3.26 -2.89
N LEU A 152 10.88 -3.83 -1.97
CA LEU A 152 11.34 -3.18 -0.76
C LEU A 152 12.70 -2.53 -1.02
N CYS A 153 12.78 -1.21 -0.92
CA CYS A 153 13.96 -0.44 -1.25
C CYS A 153 14.39 0.41 -0.06
N PHE A 154 15.56 0.10 0.52
CA PHE A 154 16.19 0.94 1.54
C PHE A 154 17.07 2.00 0.86
N LEU A 155 16.78 3.27 1.14
CA LEU A 155 17.51 4.40 0.58
C LEU A 155 18.88 4.53 1.27
N GLU A 156 19.90 4.94 0.50
CA GLU A 156 21.23 5.26 1.06
C GLU A 156 21.13 6.44 2.03
N LYS A 157 20.24 7.40 1.75
CA LYS A 157 19.97 8.55 2.59
C LYS A 157 18.47 8.72 2.76
N PRO A 158 17.96 8.95 3.99
CA PRO A 158 16.58 9.33 4.18
C PRO A 158 16.26 10.64 3.47
N ILE A 159 15.09 10.73 2.80
CA ILE A 159 14.67 11.91 2.04
C ILE A 159 13.38 12.51 2.59
N ASP A 160 13.16 13.80 2.37
CA ASP A 160 11.86 14.41 2.62
C ASP A 160 10.83 13.88 1.63
N PHE A 161 9.93 13.04 2.14
CA PHE A 161 8.83 12.49 1.36
C PHE A 161 7.50 13.21 1.61
N LYS A 162 7.49 14.31 2.37
CA LYS A 162 6.28 14.99 2.87
C LYS A 162 5.33 14.01 3.57
N ALA A 163 5.89 13.06 4.32
CA ALA A 163 5.12 12.12 5.13
C ALA A 163 4.32 12.88 6.19
N MET A 164 3.16 12.34 6.57
CA MET A 164 2.24 13.03 7.48
C MET A 164 2.84 13.33 8.87
N ASP A 165 3.76 12.49 9.35
CA ASP A 165 4.46 12.67 10.62
C ASP A 165 5.69 13.58 10.53
N GLY A 166 5.98 14.13 9.34
CA GLY A 166 7.12 14.99 9.08
C GLY A 166 8.49 14.30 9.12
N LYS A 167 8.54 12.96 9.30
CA LYS A 167 9.81 12.23 9.33
C LYS A 167 10.33 11.99 7.91
N PRO A 168 11.66 12.01 7.71
CA PRO A 168 12.25 11.61 6.45
C PRO A 168 12.03 10.11 6.21
N VAL A 169 11.83 9.73 4.96
CA VAL A 169 11.62 8.34 4.54
C VAL A 169 12.95 7.70 4.20
N TYR A 170 13.23 6.55 4.81
CA TYR A 170 14.43 5.73 4.54
C TYR A 170 14.09 4.46 3.76
N CYS A 171 12.81 4.12 3.61
CA CYS A 171 12.36 2.86 3.04
C CYS A 171 11.11 3.05 2.16
N LEU A 172 11.13 2.42 0.98
CA LEU A 172 10.06 2.46 0.00
C LEU A 172 9.53 1.04 -0.28
N PHE A 173 8.22 0.83 -0.15
CA PHE A 173 7.52 -0.35 -0.65
C PHE A 173 6.83 0.00 -1.97
N THR A 174 7.46 -0.29 -3.10
CA THR A 174 6.87 0.04 -4.41
C THR A 174 5.98 -1.08 -4.91
N ILE A 175 4.70 -0.80 -5.18
CA ILE A 175 3.72 -1.80 -5.63
C ILE A 175 3.43 -1.62 -7.13
N ILE A 176 3.59 -2.69 -7.89
CA ILE A 176 3.19 -2.80 -9.31
C ILE A 176 2.25 -3.98 -9.45
N SER A 177 1.20 -3.84 -10.26
CA SER A 177 0.18 -4.88 -10.36
C SER A 177 -0.63 -4.78 -11.64
N PRO A 178 -1.13 -5.89 -12.20
CA PRO A 178 -1.86 -5.87 -13.47
C PRO A 178 -3.31 -5.40 -13.35
N THR A 179 -3.88 -5.44 -12.14
CA THR A 179 -5.31 -5.16 -11.93
C THR A 179 -5.52 -4.32 -10.68
N VAL A 180 -6.60 -3.54 -10.66
CA VAL A 180 -7.05 -2.78 -9.48
C VAL A 180 -7.28 -3.72 -8.29
N ARG A 181 -7.78 -4.92 -8.56
CA ARG A 181 -8.00 -5.96 -7.57
C ARG A 181 -6.69 -6.37 -6.89
N ALA A 182 -5.74 -6.91 -7.66
CA ALA A 182 -4.42 -7.31 -7.15
C ALA A 182 -3.68 -6.17 -6.43
N HIS A 183 -3.81 -4.94 -6.93
CA HIS A 183 -3.24 -3.75 -6.33
C HIS A 183 -3.77 -3.50 -4.90
N LEU A 184 -5.09 -3.42 -4.78
CA LEU A 184 -5.76 -3.17 -3.50
C LEU A 184 -5.55 -4.32 -2.53
N HIS A 185 -5.51 -5.56 -3.03
CA HIS A 185 -5.15 -6.73 -2.24
C HIS A 185 -3.76 -6.57 -1.59
N LEU A 186 -2.72 -6.27 -2.38
CA LEU A 186 -1.37 -6.10 -1.83
C LEU A 186 -1.24 -4.90 -0.91
N LEU A 187 -1.87 -3.77 -1.23
CA LEU A 187 -1.87 -2.60 -0.38
C LEU A 187 -2.53 -2.88 0.98
N SER A 188 -3.62 -3.66 0.96
CA SER A 188 -4.30 -4.16 2.16
C SER A 188 -3.39 -5.07 3.00
N ARG A 189 -2.73 -6.05 2.38
CA ARG A 189 -1.82 -6.98 3.08
C ARG A 189 -0.66 -6.21 3.69
N LEU A 190 -0.02 -5.34 2.92
CA LEU A 190 1.06 -4.48 3.38
C LEU A 190 0.62 -3.58 4.54
N SER A 191 -0.58 -2.98 4.45
CA SER A 191 -1.16 -2.17 5.52
C SER A 191 -1.27 -2.93 6.84
N PHE A 192 -1.74 -4.18 6.79
CA PHE A 192 -1.83 -5.02 7.97
C PHE A 192 -0.44 -5.42 8.48
N SER A 193 0.45 -5.85 7.58
CA SER A 193 1.80 -6.28 7.93
C SER A 193 2.60 -5.18 8.62
N LEU A 194 2.50 -3.93 8.17
CA LEU A 194 3.19 -2.80 8.79
C LEU A 194 2.63 -2.37 10.15
N ARG A 195 1.58 -3.03 10.68
CA ARG A 195 1.14 -2.85 12.07
C ARG A 195 1.97 -3.71 13.03
N ASP A 196 2.52 -4.81 12.55
CA ASP A 196 3.31 -5.74 13.35
C ASP A 196 4.61 -5.07 13.83
N ALA A 197 4.86 -5.13 15.14
CA ALA A 197 5.97 -4.42 15.77
C ALA A 197 7.32 -5.05 15.39
N GLU A 198 7.38 -6.38 15.28
CA GLU A 198 8.60 -7.11 14.95
C GLU A 198 9.01 -6.87 13.50
N LEU A 199 8.07 -6.93 12.55
CA LEU A 199 8.33 -6.60 11.16
C LEU A 199 8.79 -5.15 10.99
N LYS A 200 8.13 -4.20 11.66
CA LYS A 200 8.56 -2.79 11.60
C LYS A 200 9.98 -2.61 12.12
N LYS A 201 10.33 -3.26 13.23
CA LYS A 201 11.68 -3.22 13.79
C LYS A 201 12.69 -3.81 12.81
N ALA A 202 12.38 -4.95 12.20
CA ALA A 202 13.25 -5.57 11.19
C ALA A 202 13.48 -4.67 9.97
N ILE A 203 12.45 -3.93 9.53
CA ILE A 203 12.57 -2.93 8.46
C ILE A 203 13.44 -1.74 8.91
N GLU A 204 13.18 -1.21 10.11
CA GLU A 204 13.92 -0.07 10.67
C GLU A 204 15.42 -0.36 10.83
N THR A 205 15.77 -1.56 11.29
CA THR A 205 17.16 -2.00 11.43
C THR A 205 17.77 -2.54 10.14
N GLN A 206 17.03 -2.52 9.03
CA GLN A 206 17.45 -3.07 7.73
C GLN A 206 17.96 -4.52 7.86
N ALA A 207 17.17 -5.35 8.54
CA ALA A 207 17.52 -6.74 8.81
C ALA A 207 17.81 -7.55 7.53
N MET A 208 18.39 -8.73 7.74
CA MET A 208 18.68 -9.66 6.65
C MET A 208 17.39 -10.06 5.92
N ARG A 209 17.53 -10.33 4.63
CA ARG A 209 16.41 -10.68 3.73
C ARG A 209 15.56 -11.82 4.30
N GLU A 210 16.20 -12.86 4.83
CA GLU A 210 15.58 -14.05 5.39
C GLU A 210 14.71 -13.72 6.61
N GLU A 211 15.17 -12.79 7.46
CA GLU A 211 14.45 -12.34 8.65
C GLU A 211 13.19 -11.55 8.26
N ILE A 212 13.31 -10.62 7.29
CA ILE A 212 12.17 -9.87 6.76
C ILE A 212 11.11 -10.82 6.17
N PHE A 213 11.53 -11.80 5.36
CA PHE A 213 10.61 -12.81 4.81
C PHE A 213 9.96 -13.66 5.90
N SER A 214 10.70 -14.03 6.94
CA SER A 214 10.16 -14.80 8.07
C SER A 214 9.07 -14.03 8.82
N HIS A 215 9.30 -12.74 9.12
CA HIS A 215 8.30 -11.89 9.75
C HIS A 215 7.06 -11.71 8.86
N ILE A 216 7.22 -11.49 7.56
CA ILE A 216 6.10 -11.40 6.62
C ILE A 216 5.30 -12.71 6.60
N ALA A 217 5.96 -13.86 6.49
CA ALA A 217 5.29 -15.16 6.47
C ALA A 217 4.44 -15.37 7.74
N ARG A 218 5.02 -15.10 8.92
CA ARG A 218 4.30 -15.20 10.20
C ARG A 218 3.03 -14.33 10.21
N VAL A 219 3.14 -13.06 9.81
CA VAL A 219 1.99 -12.14 9.82
C VAL A 219 0.93 -12.57 8.80
N GLU A 220 1.34 -13.09 7.65
CA GLU A 220 0.45 -13.58 6.61
C GLU A 220 -0.34 -14.83 7.06
N ASP A 221 0.28 -15.72 7.84
CA ASP A 221 -0.33 -16.91 8.45
C ASP A 221 -1.37 -16.52 9.52
N GLU A 222 -1.06 -15.55 10.38
CA GLU A 222 -2.00 -15.01 11.37
C GLU A 222 -3.26 -14.45 10.70
N LEU A 223 -3.09 -13.71 9.61
CA LEU A 223 -4.19 -13.22 8.77
C LEU A 223 -5.00 -14.36 8.13
N GLY A 224 -4.34 -15.43 7.68
CA GLY A 224 -4.99 -16.61 7.12
C GLY A 224 -5.88 -17.30 8.16
N ASN A 225 -5.37 -17.46 9.38
CA ASN A 225 -6.10 -18.08 10.49
C ASN A 225 -7.32 -17.25 10.93
N GLN A 226 -7.23 -15.92 10.92
CA GLN A 226 -8.37 -15.04 11.21
C GLN A 226 -9.50 -15.14 10.17
N LYS A 227 -9.19 -15.46 8.89
CA LYS A 227 -10.21 -15.72 7.87
C LYS A 227 -11.00 -17.00 8.17
N THR A 228 -10.34 -18.06 8.61
CA THR A 228 -10.98 -19.34 8.94
C THR A 228 -11.92 -19.22 10.14
N THR A 229 -11.50 -18.56 11.22
CA THR A 229 -12.32 -18.42 12.44
C THR A 229 -13.56 -17.53 12.23
N SER A 230 -13.51 -16.57 11.31
CA SER A 230 -14.63 -15.66 11.04
C SER A 230 -15.70 -16.23 10.10
N LEU A 231 -15.35 -17.23 9.28
CA LEU A 231 -16.32 -17.99 8.45
C LEU A 231 -17.14 -18.97 9.31
N VAL A 232 -16.48 -19.69 10.23
CA VAL A 232 -17.14 -20.66 11.14
C VAL A 232 -18.17 -19.99 12.08
N ARG A 233 -18.01 -18.70 12.37
CA ARG A 233 -18.96 -17.92 13.19
C ARG A 233 -20.15 -17.35 12.42
N GLN A 234 -20.13 -17.39 11.08
CA GLN A 234 -21.27 -16.97 10.25
C GLN A 234 -22.15 -18.15 9.81
N GLU A 235 -21.71 -19.39 10.07
CA GLU A 235 -22.44 -20.63 9.74
C GLU A 235 -23.12 -21.28 10.96
N ASN A 236 -22.99 -20.70 12.16
CA ASN A 236 -23.68 -21.09 13.40
C ASN A 236 -24.53 -19.94 13.93
#